data_AF-A0A6V7JLJ9-F1
#
_entry.id   AF-A0A6V7JLJ9-F1
#
_cell.length_a   1.000
_cell.length_b   1.000
_cell.length_c   1.000
_cell.angle_alpha   90.00
_cell.angle_beta   90.00
_cell.angle_gamma   90.00
#
_symmetry.space_group_name_H-M   'P 1'
#
loop_
_entity.id
_entity.type
_entity.pdbx_description
1 polymer ?
#
loop_
_entity_poly.entity_id
_entity_poly.type
_entity_poly.pdbx_seq_one_letter_code
_entity_poly.pdbx_strand_id
1 'polypeptide(L)'
;MSDDGTLEPQYANPGTPPKLQARYGEAKELSVPKKSKEIYVKCNNRFMEYFREMAKQRAPSTLWSEYPKLKTTLKLHYGVNIDKYAELRMLLKSQWTDYELKKCAVLI
;
A
#
# COMPACT_ATOMS: atom_id res chain seq x y z
N MET A 1 -0.09 -23.23 3.85
CA MET A 1 -0.48 -21.83 4.02
C MET A 1 0.62 -20.97 3.45
N SER A 2 0.38 -20.38 2.28
CA SER A 2 1.06 -19.17 1.75
C SER A 2 0.36 -18.80 0.45
N ASP A 3 -0.66 -17.95 0.59
CA ASP A 3 -1.26 -17.18 -0.50
C ASP A 3 -0.26 -16.09 -0.93
N ASP A 4 0.70 -16.47 -1.78
CA ASP A 4 1.41 -15.51 -2.62
C ASP A 4 0.63 -15.39 -3.92
N GLY A 5 -0.18 -14.33 -4.02
CA GLY A 5 -1.04 -14.03 -5.17
C GLY A 5 -0.26 -13.59 -6.42
N THR A 6 0.90 -14.19 -6.68
CA THR A 6 1.36 -14.36 -8.05
C THR A 6 0.25 -15.17 -8.72
N LEU A 7 -0.63 -14.48 -9.45
CA LEU A 7 -1.43 -15.12 -10.48
C LEU A 7 -0.41 -15.65 -11.48
N GLU A 8 0.17 -16.81 -11.17
CA GLU A 8 0.70 -17.73 -12.16
C GLU A 8 -0.35 -17.74 -13.27
N PRO A 9 0.04 -17.52 -14.53
CA PRO A 9 -0.91 -17.40 -15.61
C PRO A 9 -1.65 -18.73 -15.71
N GLN A 10 -2.79 -18.81 -15.03
CA GLN A 10 -3.71 -19.94 -14.94
C GLN A 10 -4.40 -20.23 -16.30
N TYR A 11 -3.87 -19.63 -17.36
CA TYR A 11 -4.28 -19.70 -18.75
C TYR A 11 -3.08 -19.70 -19.73
N ALA A 12 -1.87 -20.02 -19.28
CA ALA A 12 -0.78 -20.36 -20.20
C ALA A 12 -1.10 -21.72 -20.85
N ASN A 13 -2.08 -21.73 -21.75
CA ASN A 13 -2.36 -22.88 -22.60
C ASN A 13 -1.06 -23.14 -23.40
N PRO A 14 -0.44 -24.33 -23.30
CA PRO A 14 0.85 -24.64 -23.91
C PRO A 14 0.87 -24.44 -25.45
N GLY A 15 -0.29 -24.31 -26.09
CA GLY A 15 -0.42 -23.98 -27.51
C GLY A 15 -0.31 -22.48 -27.86
N THR A 16 -0.21 -21.57 -26.88
CA THR A 16 -0.14 -20.13 -27.17
C THR A 16 1.25 -19.78 -27.69
N PRO A 17 1.39 -19.37 -28.97
CA PRO A 17 2.70 -19.13 -29.56
C PRO A 17 3.46 -18.04 -28.78
N PRO A 18 4.79 -18.18 -28.59
CA PRO A 18 5.59 -17.24 -27.80
C PRO A 18 5.43 -15.77 -28.25
N LYS A 19 5.29 -15.55 -29.56
CA LYS A 19 5.07 -14.22 -30.16
C LYS A 19 3.76 -13.58 -29.70
N LEU A 20 2.73 -14.38 -29.45
CA LEU A 20 1.41 -13.91 -29.04
C LEU A 20 1.40 -13.50 -27.56
N GLN A 21 2.11 -14.26 -26.72
CA GLN A 21 2.28 -13.92 -25.30
C GLN A 21 3.07 -12.60 -25.13
N ALA A 22 4.15 -12.42 -25.90
CA ALA A 22 4.93 -11.18 -25.90
C ALA A 22 4.06 -9.97 -26.29
N ARG A 23 3.28 -10.09 -27.39
CA ARG A 23 2.34 -9.06 -27.84
C ARG A 23 1.28 -8.71 -26.79
N TYR A 24 0.77 -9.72 -26.07
CA TYR A 24 -0.21 -9.51 -25.01
C TYR A 24 0.41 -8.75 -23.82
N GLY A 25 1.64 -9.09 -23.42
CA GLY A 25 2.38 -8.35 -22.40
C GLY A 25 2.60 -6.88 -22.79
N GLU A 26 3.05 -6.63 -24.02
CA GLU A 26 3.25 -5.29 -24.57
C GLU A 26 1.94 -4.49 -24.64
N ALA A 27 0.87 -5.10 -25.16
CA ALA A 27 -0.43 -4.45 -25.24
C ALA A 27 -1.03 -4.16 -23.86
N LYS A 28 -0.83 -5.04 -22.89
CA LYS A 28 -1.23 -4.83 -21.50
C LYS A 28 -0.46 -3.67 -20.87
N GLU A 29 0.85 -3.60 -21.08
CA GLU A 29 1.69 -2.50 -20.60
C GLU A 29 1.34 -1.16 -21.27
N LEU A 30 1.00 -1.17 -22.56
CA LEU A 30 0.54 0.00 -23.31
C LEU A 30 -0.88 0.43 -22.91
N SER A 31 -1.74 -0.52 -22.57
CA SER A 31 -3.13 -0.29 -22.14
C SER A 31 -3.22 0.26 -20.72
N VAL A 32 -2.20 0.06 -19.86
CA VAL A 32 -2.19 0.66 -18.53
C VAL A 32 -2.02 2.18 -18.67
N PRO A 33 -2.94 3.00 -18.14
CA PRO A 33 -2.80 4.44 -18.20
C PRO A 33 -1.58 4.90 -17.38
N LYS A 34 -0.48 5.23 -18.08
CA LYS A 34 0.80 5.65 -17.48
C LYS A 34 0.65 6.82 -16.50
N LYS A 35 -0.20 7.80 -16.83
CA LYS A 35 -0.51 8.96 -15.97
C LYS A 35 -1.15 8.54 -14.64
N SER A 36 -2.03 7.55 -14.63
CA SER A 36 -2.68 7.08 -13.41
C SER A 36 -1.70 6.39 -12.46
N LYS A 37 -0.72 5.66 -13.01
CA LYS A 37 0.37 5.05 -12.21
C LYS A 37 1.25 6.11 -11.57
N GLU A 38 1.64 7.14 -12.31
CA GLU A 38 2.48 8.23 -11.79
C GLU A 38 1.77 9.00 -10.66
N ILE A 39 0.49 9.34 -10.84
CA ILE A 39 -0.33 9.98 -9.81
C ILE A 39 -0.41 9.11 -8.55
N TYR A 40 -0.63 7.80 -8.72
CA TYR A 40 -0.67 6.86 -7.61
C TYR A 40 0.64 6.86 -6.81
N VAL A 41 1.80 6.74 -7.49
CA VAL A 41 3.13 6.74 -6.86
C VAL A 41 3.38 8.05 -6.12
N LYS A 42 3.05 9.18 -6.75
CA LYS A 42 3.21 10.51 -6.13
C LYS A 42 2.37 10.64 -4.85
N CYS A 43 1.10 10.25 -4.88
CA CYS A 43 0.24 10.26 -3.71
C CYS A 43 0.74 9.30 -2.62
N ASN A 44 1.15 8.09 -2.98
CA ASN A 44 1.70 7.09 -2.06
C ASN A 44 2.90 7.66 -1.29
N ASN A 45 3.88 8.25 -2.00
CA ASN A 45 5.07 8.83 -1.39
C ASN A 45 4.71 9.96 -0.42
N ARG A 46 3.74 10.80 -0.75
CA ARG A 46 3.29 11.89 0.12
C ARG A 46 2.65 11.36 1.41
N PHE A 47 1.83 10.30 1.32
CA PHE A 47 1.28 9.65 2.51
C PHE A 47 2.39 9.00 3.33
N MET A 48 3.32 8.27 2.71
CA MET A 48 4.45 7.64 3.41
C MET A 48 5.29 8.66 4.18
N GLU A 49 5.59 9.81 3.60
CA GLU A 49 6.29 10.91 4.26
C GLU A 49 5.50 11.45 5.47
N TYR A 50 4.21 11.74 5.30
CA TYR A 50 3.34 12.19 6.38
C TYR A 50 3.30 11.20 7.56
N PHE A 51 3.10 9.91 7.26
CA PHE A 51 3.02 8.88 8.30
C PHE A 51 4.38 8.65 8.99
N ARG A 52 5.51 8.82 8.29
CA ARG A 52 6.85 8.82 8.91
C ARG A 52 7.04 10.00 9.86
N GLU A 53 6.63 11.20 9.47
CA GLU A 53 6.73 12.38 10.35
C GLU A 53 5.83 12.25 11.56
N MET A 54 4.60 11.73 11.40
CA MET A 54 3.71 11.45 12.52
C MET A 54 4.27 10.37 13.45
N ALA A 55 4.91 9.33 12.92
CA ALA A 55 5.50 8.25 13.72
C ALA A 55 6.65 8.73 14.64
N LYS A 56 7.37 9.79 14.26
CA LYS A 56 8.36 10.43 15.15
C LYS A 56 7.73 11.11 16.37
N GLN A 57 6.49 11.59 16.23
CA GLN A 57 5.83 12.41 17.24
C GLN A 57 4.83 11.63 18.10
N ARG A 58 4.24 10.57 17.56
CA ARG A 58 3.10 9.85 18.15
C ARG A 58 3.40 8.36 18.30
N ALA A 59 2.79 7.76 19.32
CA ALA A 59 2.81 6.31 19.46
C ALA A 59 2.10 5.65 18.25
N PRO A 60 2.57 4.48 17.80
CA PRO A 60 2.00 3.76 16.67
C PRO A 60 0.54 3.34 16.91
N SER A 61 0.15 3.12 18.17
CA SER A 61 -1.25 2.83 18.56
C SER A 61 -2.20 3.98 18.27
N THR A 62 -1.77 5.21 18.55
CA THR A 62 -2.51 6.43 18.23
C THR A 62 -2.62 6.61 16.72
N LEU A 63 -1.50 6.49 16.00
CA LEU A 63 -1.46 6.55 14.54
C LEU A 63 -2.42 5.57 13.87
N TRP A 64 -2.49 4.34 14.39
CA TRP A 64 -3.36 3.31 13.83
C TRP A 64 -4.84 3.58 14.10
N SER A 65 -5.15 4.19 15.24
CA SER A 65 -6.51 4.64 15.58
C SER A 65 -6.94 5.88 14.77
N GLU A 66 -5.99 6.70 14.34
CA GLU A 66 -6.23 7.87 13.48
C GLU A 66 -6.37 7.49 12.00
N TYR A 67 -5.69 6.45 11.54
CA TYR A 67 -5.75 5.95 10.16
C TYR A 67 -7.19 5.76 9.61
N PRO A 68 -8.13 5.05 10.28
CA PRO A 68 -9.48 4.88 9.75
C PRO A 68 -10.28 6.19 9.67
N LYS A 69 -9.98 7.17 10.55
CA LYS A 69 -10.59 8.50 10.48
C LYS A 69 -10.13 9.20 9.21
N LEU A 70 -8.81 9.23 8.98
CA LEU A 70 -8.23 9.82 7.77
C LEU A 70 -8.71 9.11 6.50
N LYS A 71 -8.81 7.77 6.50
CA LYS A 71 -9.37 6.96 5.41
C LYS A 71 -10.78 7.43 5.05
N THR A 72 -11.62 7.61 6.06
CA THR A 72 -13.03 8.00 5.88
C THR A 72 -13.12 9.42 5.33
N THR A 73 -12.38 10.36 5.91
CA THR A 73 -12.33 11.76 5.44
C THR A 73 -11.85 11.85 3.99
N LEU A 74 -10.77 11.14 3.63
CA LEU A 74 -10.24 11.13 2.26
C LEU A 74 -11.21 10.52 1.26
N LYS A 75 -11.92 9.48 1.66
CA LYS A 75 -12.94 8.84 0.83
C LYS A 75 -14.15 9.75 0.61
N LEU A 76 -14.64 10.42 1.66
CA LEU A 76 -15.84 11.26 1.60
C LEU A 76 -15.59 12.59 0.87
N HIS A 77 -14.50 13.29 1.19
CA HIS A 77 -14.24 14.63 0.65
C HIS A 77 -13.48 14.64 -0.67
N TYR A 78 -12.58 13.67 -0.89
CA TYR A 78 -11.68 13.66 -2.04
C TYR A 78 -11.86 12.45 -2.96
N GLY A 79 -12.70 11.47 -2.58
CA GLY A 79 -12.87 10.23 -3.33
C GLY A 79 -11.61 9.33 -3.36
N VAL A 80 -10.61 9.61 -2.51
CA VAL A 80 -9.34 8.88 -2.49
C VAL A 80 -9.43 7.70 -1.54
N ASN A 81 -9.20 6.49 -2.04
CA ASN A 81 -9.18 5.29 -1.21
C ASN A 81 -7.73 4.91 -0.86
N ILE A 82 -7.30 5.28 0.35
CA ILE A 82 -5.96 4.97 0.85
C ILE A 82 -5.72 3.48 1.14
N ASP A 83 -6.78 2.66 1.16
CA ASP A 83 -6.64 1.21 1.35
C ASP A 83 -5.89 0.52 0.20
N LYS A 84 -5.85 1.17 -0.97
CA LYS A 84 -5.12 0.71 -2.16
C LYS A 84 -3.61 0.73 -1.97
N TYR A 85 -3.07 1.42 -0.96
CA TYR A 85 -1.64 1.54 -0.71
C TYR A 85 -1.20 0.44 0.27
N ALA A 86 -0.78 -0.71 -0.27
CA ALA A 86 -0.30 -1.84 0.54
C ALA A 86 0.95 -1.49 1.34
N GLU A 87 1.87 -0.72 0.74
CA GLU A 87 3.11 -0.26 1.39
C GLU A 87 2.83 0.58 2.63
N LEU A 88 1.79 1.41 2.58
CA LEU A 88 1.38 2.23 3.72
C LEU A 88 0.89 1.35 4.88
N ARG A 89 0.08 0.33 4.59
CA ARG A 89 -0.35 -0.65 5.61
C ARG A 89 0.83 -1.42 6.20
N MET A 90 1.81 -1.78 5.38
CA MET A 90 3.02 -2.46 5.85
C MET A 90 3.84 -1.57 6.76
N LEU A 91 4.02 -0.29 6.41
CA LEU A 91 4.69 0.70 7.25
C LEU A 91 4.01 0.77 8.62
N LEU A 92 2.69 0.99 8.65
CA LEU A 92 1.97 1.10 9.92
C LEU A 92 2.02 -0.20 10.74
N LYS A 93 2.01 -1.39 10.10
CA LYS A 93 2.20 -2.66 10.83
C LYS A 93 3.62 -2.83 11.37
N SER A 94 4.66 -2.50 10.60
CA SER A 94 6.06 -2.62 11.04
C SER A 94 6.34 -1.72 12.24
N GLN A 95 5.81 -0.50 12.25
CA GLN A 95 5.97 0.43 13.38
C GLN A 95 5.37 -0.09 14.70
N TRP A 96 4.41 -1.03 14.67
CA TRP A 96 3.95 -1.71 15.89
C TRP A 96 4.91 -2.77 16.40
N THR A 97 5.71 -3.36 15.51
CA THR A 97 6.65 -4.45 15.84
C THR A 97 7.94 -3.89 16.44
N ASP A 98 8.40 -2.74 15.92
CA ASP A 98 9.61 -2.04 16.39
C ASP A 98 9.34 -1.09 17.58
N TYR A 99 8.08 -0.93 18.01
CA TYR A 99 7.76 -0.07 19.16
C TYR A 99 7.96 -0.83 20.47
N GLU A 100 9.20 -0.84 20.94
CA GLU A 100 9.46 -1.07 22.36
C GLU A 100 8.77 0.03 23.15
N LEU A 101 7.73 -0.35 23.90
CA LEU A 101 7.03 0.48 24.86
C LEU A 101 8.08 1.30 25.64
N LYS A 102 8.08 2.63 25.46
CA LYS A 102 8.60 3.53 26.48
C LYS A 102 7.74 3.26 27.71
N LYS A 103 8.19 2.33 28.57
CA LYS A 103 7.49 1.99 29.80
C LYS A 103 7.32 3.30 30.56
N CYS A 104 6.09 3.76 30.69
CA CYS A 104 5.77 4.76 31.69
C CYS A 104 6.12 4.10 33.01
N ALA A 105 7.21 4.55 33.65
CA ALA A 105 7.50 4.18 35.02
C ALA A 105 6.33 4.72 35.86
N VAL A 106 5.39 3.85 36.16
CA VAL A 106 4.42 4.06 37.22
C VAL A 106 5.25 4.06 38.51
N LEU A 107 5.56 5.26 39.00
CA LEU A 107 5.98 5.49 40.38
C LEU A 107 4.73 5.24 41.23
N ILE A 108 4.66 4.05 41.84
CA ILE A 108 3.73 3.74 42.93
C ILE A 108 4.39 4.20 44.23
#